data_AF-A0A519UVG4-F1
#
_entry.id   AF-A0A519UVG4-F1
#
_cell.length_a   1.000
_cell.length_b   1.000
_cell.length_c   1.000
_cell.angle_alpha   90.00
_cell.angle_beta   90.00
_cell.angle_gamma   90.00
#
_symmetry.space_group_name_H-M   'P 1'
#
loop_
_entity.id
_entity.type
_entity.pdbx_description
1 polymer ?
#
loop_
_entity_poly.entity_id
_entity_poly.type
_entity_poly.pdbx_seq_one_letter_code
_entity_poly.pdbx_strand_id
1 'polypeptide(L)'
;MKRILLALLLVFSTTFLFAQQTYPVNGSYDVRPGLYAFTNANIVVNANQTISNGVLLIKDKTIQSVGTGTSIPKGYVVIDLKGKYIYPSLIDAFTSYG
;
A
#
# COMPACT_ATOMS: atom_id res chain seq x y z
N MET A 1 -15.69 46.11 -6.73
CA MET A 1 -15.15 44.85 -7.29
C MET A 1 -13.86 44.39 -6.59
N LYS A 2 -12.78 45.20 -6.52
CA LYS A 2 -11.51 44.80 -5.88
C LYS A 2 -11.65 44.32 -4.41
N ARG A 3 -12.51 44.95 -3.61
CA ARG A 3 -12.79 44.56 -2.22
C ARG A 3 -13.51 43.20 -2.10
N ILE A 4 -14.38 42.87 -3.04
CA ILE A 4 -15.09 41.58 -3.11
C ILE A 4 -14.11 40.48 -3.53
N LEU A 5 -13.22 40.78 -4.48
CA LEU A 5 -12.17 39.86 -4.91
C LEU A 5 -11.20 39.52 -3.77
N LEU A 6 -10.81 40.52 -2.98
CA LEU A 6 -9.98 40.35 -1.78
C LEU A 6 -10.67 39.49 -0.71
N ALA A 7 -11.97 39.70 -0.49
CA ALA A 7 -12.73 38.89 0.47
C ALA A 7 -12.81 37.41 0.03
N LEU A 8 -13.06 37.15 -1.25
CA LEU A 8 -13.11 35.79 -1.80
C LEU A 8 -11.75 35.08 -1.71
N LEU A 9 -10.65 35.80 -1.96
CA LEU A 9 -9.30 35.27 -1.83
C LEU A 9 -8.98 34.87 -0.38
N LEU A 10 -9.42 35.67 0.58
CA LEU A 10 -9.20 35.42 2.01
C LEU A 10 -9.96 34.17 2.50
N VAL A 11 -11.22 34.03 2.07
CA VAL A 11 -12.02 32.84 2.38
C VAL A 11 -11.41 31.59 1.76
N PHE A 12 -10.97 31.66 0.49
CA PHE A 12 -10.33 30.53 -0.19
C PHE A 12 -8.97 30.14 0.40
N SER A 13 -8.26 31.08 1.05
CA SER A 13 -6.98 30.77 1.70
C SER A 13 -7.14 29.91 2.96
N THR A 14 -8.31 29.94 3.60
CA THR A 14 -8.55 29.18 4.84
C THR A 14 -8.85 27.70 4.60
N THR A 15 -9.19 27.28 3.38
CA THR A 15 -9.52 25.89 3.05
C THR A 15 -8.30 24.99 2.86
N PHE A 16 -7.08 25.55 2.86
CA PHE A 16 -5.82 24.80 2.70
C PHE A 16 -5.08 24.53 4.01
N LEU A 17 -5.68 24.85 5.16
CA LEU A 17 -5.07 24.57 6.46
C LEU A 17 -5.42 23.14 6.90
N PHE A 18 -4.53 22.20 6.62
CA PHE A 18 -4.55 20.88 7.25
C PHE A 18 -3.93 21.01 8.65
N ALA A 19 -4.72 20.72 9.69
CA ALA A 19 -4.22 20.71 11.07
C ALA A 19 -3.19 19.58 11.26
N GLN A 20 -2.15 19.84 12.06
CA GLN A 20 -1.18 18.82 12.46
C GLN A 20 -1.85 17.78 13.37
N GLN A 21 -1.52 16.52 13.16
CA GLN A 21 -1.96 15.42 14.01
C GLN A 21 -1.31 15.55 15.40
N THR A 22 -2.10 15.85 16.43
CA THR A 22 -1.62 16.14 17.81
C THR A 22 -1.69 14.95 18.76
N TYR A 23 -2.30 13.84 18.34
CA TYR A 23 -2.42 12.66 19.18
C TYR A 23 -1.12 11.84 19.19
N PRO A 24 -0.60 11.48 20.38
CA PRO A 24 0.52 10.56 20.47
C PRO A 24 0.10 9.19 19.94
N VAL A 25 0.94 8.58 19.12
CA VAL A 25 0.77 7.19 18.70
C VAL A 25 1.11 6.29 19.90
N ASN A 26 0.21 5.35 20.23
CA ASN A 26 0.51 4.34 21.23
C ASN A 26 1.59 3.40 20.66
N GLY A 27 2.78 3.41 21.28
CA GLY A 27 3.92 2.57 20.88
C GLY A 27 4.92 3.29 19.97
N SER A 28 5.82 2.52 19.35
CA SER A 28 6.81 3.06 18.41
C SER A 28 6.12 3.56 17.14
N TYR A 29 6.45 4.78 16.72
CA TYR A 29 6.07 5.29 15.40
C TYR A 29 6.61 4.35 14.31
N ASP A 30 5.71 3.63 13.63
CA ASP A 30 6.05 2.76 12.52
C ASP A 30 5.41 3.30 11.23
N VAL A 31 6.14 4.21 10.57
CA VAL A 31 5.74 4.80 9.29
C VAL A 31 6.48 4.06 8.18
N ARG A 32 6.03 2.85 7.86
CA ARG A 32 6.58 2.11 6.71
C ARG A 32 6.08 2.74 5.42
N PRO A 33 6.89 2.80 4.35
CA PRO A 33 6.52 3.42 3.09
C PRO A 33 5.33 2.74 2.37
N GLY A 34 4.87 1.58 2.84
CA GLY A 34 3.76 0.85 2.23
C GLY A 34 4.10 0.24 0.87
N LEU A 35 5.29 0.49 0.32
CA LEU A 35 5.73 0.03 -0.99
C LEU A 35 6.63 -1.21 -0.86
N TYR A 36 6.12 -2.38 -1.22
CA TYR A 36 6.86 -3.65 -1.13
C TYR A 36 6.85 -4.40 -2.46
N ALA A 37 8.01 -4.91 -2.84
CA ALA A 37 8.19 -5.73 -4.03
C ALA A 37 8.72 -7.09 -3.60
N PHE A 38 7.87 -8.12 -3.69
CA PHE A 38 8.29 -9.50 -3.46
C PHE A 38 8.73 -10.11 -4.79
N THR A 39 9.98 -10.56 -4.90
CA THR A 39 10.57 -11.01 -6.17
C THR A 39 10.91 -12.49 -6.15
N ASN A 40 11.05 -13.09 -7.34
CA ASN A 40 11.43 -14.51 -7.54
C ASN A 40 10.50 -15.51 -6.81
N ALA A 41 9.27 -15.09 -6.51
CA ALA A 41 8.32 -15.91 -5.76
C ALA A 41 7.57 -16.88 -6.68
N ASN A 42 7.14 -18.01 -6.14
CA ASN A 42 6.06 -18.80 -6.73
C ASN A 42 4.71 -18.28 -6.20
N ILE A 43 3.95 -17.56 -7.02
CA ILE A 43 2.74 -16.86 -6.59
C ILE A 43 1.52 -17.65 -7.05
N VAL A 44 0.79 -18.23 -6.11
CA VAL A 44 -0.50 -18.88 -6.38
C VAL A 44 -1.56 -17.80 -6.39
N VAL A 45 -2.16 -17.54 -7.56
CA VAL A 45 -3.18 -16.50 -7.72
C VAL A 45 -4.57 -17.06 -7.42
N ASN A 46 -4.83 -18.27 -7.92
CA ASN A 46 -6.05 -19.02 -7.71
C ASN A 46 -5.77 -20.52 -7.91
N ALA A 47 -6.81 -21.35 -7.76
CA ALA A 47 -6.70 -22.81 -7.87
C ALA A 47 -6.06 -23.31 -9.19
N ASN A 48 -6.17 -22.54 -10.27
CA ASN A 48 -5.74 -22.95 -11.60
C ASN A 48 -4.52 -22.17 -12.11
N GLN A 49 -4.04 -21.18 -11.36
CA GLN A 49 -3.01 -20.26 -11.83
C GLN A 49 -1.92 -20.07 -10.78
N THR A 50 -0.72 -20.50 -11.13
CA THR A 50 0.52 -20.23 -10.40
C THR A 50 1.51 -19.53 -11.31
N ILE A 51 2.14 -18.47 -10.79
CA ILE A 51 3.16 -17.68 -11.48
C ILE A 51 4.51 -18.03 -10.84
N SER A 52 5.37 -18.73 -11.58
CA SER A 52 6.74 -19.01 -11.14
C SER A 52 7.68 -17.85 -11.44
N ASN A 53 8.66 -17.62 -10.56
CA ASN A 53 9.61 -16.50 -10.64
C ASN A 53 8.90 -15.13 -10.81
N GLY A 54 7.78 -14.98 -10.11
CA GLY A 54 6.93 -13.80 -10.18
C GLY A 54 7.41 -12.65 -9.29
N VAL A 55 6.87 -11.48 -9.59
CA VAL A 55 7.00 -10.25 -8.81
C VAL A 55 5.59 -9.81 -8.36
N LEU A 56 5.43 -9.57 -7.06
CA LEU A 56 4.24 -9.00 -6.45
C LEU A 56 4.55 -7.60 -5.91
N LEU A 57 3.88 -6.58 -6.45
CA LEU A 57 3.99 -5.20 -5.97
C LEU A 57 2.79 -4.89 -5.06
N ILE A 58 3.09 -4.47 -3.83
CA ILE A 58 2.12 -3.97 -2.86
C ILE A 58 2.33 -2.47 -2.69
N LYS A 59 1.23 -1.73 -2.71
CA LYS A 59 1.17 -0.34 -2.26
C LYS A 59 0.13 -0.22 -1.16
N ASP A 60 0.62 0.10 0.03
CA ASP A 60 -0.13 0.16 1.29
C ASP A 60 -0.86 -1.15 1.57
N LYS A 61 -2.18 -1.18 1.37
CA LYS A 61 -3.05 -2.33 1.60
C LYS A 61 -3.55 -2.97 0.30
N THR A 62 -3.00 -2.56 -0.84
CA THR A 62 -3.49 -2.95 -2.16
C THR A 62 -2.39 -3.63 -2.98
N ILE A 63 -2.78 -4.67 -3.72
CA ILE A 63 -1.92 -5.27 -4.74
C ILE A 63 -1.93 -4.33 -5.94
N GLN A 64 -0.77 -3.78 -6.30
CA GLN A 64 -0.64 -2.91 -7.47
C GLN A 64 -0.45 -3.73 -8.75
N SER A 65 0.32 -4.82 -8.69
CA SER A 65 0.55 -5.71 -9.83
C SER A 65 1.10 -7.07 -9.39
N VAL A 66 0.82 -8.10 -10.19
CA VAL A 66 1.37 -9.45 -10.04
C VAL A 66 1.71 -10.01 -11.43
N GLY A 67 2.91 -10.58 -11.62
CA GLY A 67 3.32 -11.11 -12.91
C GLY A 67 4.79 -11.50 -12.99
N THR A 68 5.22 -12.07 -14.11
CA THR A 68 6.64 -12.27 -14.42
C THR A 68 7.22 -11.04 -15.11
N GLY A 69 8.50 -10.74 -14.87
CA GLY A 69 9.18 -9.63 -15.54
C GLY A 69 8.68 -8.22 -15.19
N THR A 70 7.83 -8.08 -14.16
CA THR A 70 7.34 -6.77 -13.69
C THR A 70 8.51 -5.90 -13.25
N SER A 71 8.62 -4.71 -13.85
CA SER A 71 9.59 -3.71 -13.43
C SER A 71 9.23 -3.17 -12.05
N ILE A 72 10.21 -3.08 -11.15
CA ILE A 72 10.01 -2.57 -9.79
C ILE A 72 10.23 -1.04 -9.80
N PRO A 73 9.21 -0.22 -9.49
CA PRO A 73 9.39 1.23 -9.39
C PRO A 73 10.35 1.62 -8.26
N LYS A 74 10.92 2.82 -8.36
CA LYS A 74 11.77 3.38 -7.28
C LYS A 74 10.97 3.52 -5.99
N GLY A 75 11.63 3.29 -4.85
CA GLY A 75 11.03 3.45 -3.51
C GLY A 75 10.40 2.19 -2.92
N TYR A 76 10.33 1.09 -3.70
CA TYR A 76 9.88 -0.20 -3.19
C TYR A 76 10.96 -0.87 -2.33
N VAL A 77 10.55 -1.41 -1.19
CA VAL A 77 11.37 -2.33 -0.41
C VAL A 77 11.35 -3.68 -1.13
N VAL A 78 12.50 -4.11 -1.64
CA VAL A 78 12.64 -5.36 -2.40
C VAL A 78 12.94 -6.51 -1.45
N ILE A 79 12.15 -7.58 -1.55
CA ILE A 79 12.26 -8.78 -0.74
C ILE A 79 12.36 -9.98 -1.68
N ASP A 80 13.51 -10.64 -1.69
CA ASP A 80 13.72 -11.85 -2.48
C ASP A 80 13.08 -13.07 -1.82
N LEU A 81 12.18 -13.73 -2.54
CA LEU A 81 11.45 -14.91 -2.10
C LEU A 81 11.76 -16.13 -2.97
N LYS A 82 12.96 -16.19 -3.56
CA LYS A 82 13.41 -17.34 -4.35
C LYS A 82 13.14 -18.68 -3.63
N GLY A 83 12.45 -19.59 -4.33
CA GLY A 83 12.09 -20.91 -3.82
C GLY A 83 10.93 -20.92 -2.81
N LYS A 84 10.39 -19.76 -2.43
CA LYS A 84 9.24 -19.62 -1.53
C LYS A 84 7.95 -19.42 -2.33
N TYR A 85 6.83 -19.59 -1.63
CA TYR A 85 5.50 -19.45 -2.20
C TYR A 85 4.73 -18.30 -1.55
N ILE A 86 3.90 -17.62 -2.34
CA ILE A 86 2.89 -16.67 -1.87
C ILE A 86 1.52 -17.26 -2.20
N TYR A 87 0.64 -17.28 -1.21
CA TYR A 87 -0.75 -17.68 -1.33
C TYR A 87 -1.67 -16.53 -0.90
N PRO A 88 -2.91 -16.46 -1.41
CA PRO A 88 -3.96 -15.70 -0.74
C PRO A 88 -4.09 -16.23 0.69
N SER A 89 -4.35 -15.33 1.64
CA SER A 89 -4.54 -15.75 3.03
C SER A 89 -5.72 -16.72 3.11
N LEU A 90 -5.62 -17.66 4.06
CA LEU A 90 -6.72 -18.56 4.37
C LEU A 90 -7.83 -17.80 5.08
N ILE A 91 -9.07 -18.20 4.84
CA ILE A 91 -10.27 -17.70 5.51
C ILE A 91 -10.81 -18.85 6.36
N ASP A 92 -10.87 -18.63 7.68
CA ASP A 92 -11.54 -19.55 8.59
C ASP A 92 -13.01 -19.10 8.77
N ALA A 93 -13.92 -19.86 8.16
CA ALA A 93 -15.35 -19.56 8.20
C ALA A 93 -16.06 -20.09 9.45
N PHE A 94 -15.40 -20.91 10.28
CA PHE A 94 -16.00 -21.54 11.44
C PHE A 94 -15.07 -21.45 12.67
N THR A 95 -14.95 -20.24 13.19
CA THR A 95 -14.23 -19.94 14.43
C THR A 95 -15.20 -19.54 15.55
N SER A 96 -14.90 -19.95 16.79
CA SER A 96 -15.62 -19.50 17.99
C SER A 96 -15.03 -18.22 18.60
N TYR A 97 -13.88 -17.78 18.10
CA TYR A 97 -13.19 -16.59 18.56
C TYR A 97 -13.09 -15.59 17.41
N GLY A 98 -13.63 -14.39 17.64
CA GLY A 98 -13.68 -13.23 16.76
C GLY A 98 -14.00 -11.99 17.58
#